data_AF-A0A920S7E6-F1
#
_entry.id   AF-A0A920S7E6-F1
#
_cell.length_a   1.000
_cell.length_b   1.000
_cell.length_c   1.000
_cell.angle_alpha   90.00
_cell.angle_beta   90.00
_cell.angle_gamma   90.00
#
_symmetry.space_group_name_H-M   'P 1'
#
loop_
_entity.id
_entity.type
_entity.pdbx_description
1 polymer ?
#
loop_
_entity_poly.entity_id
_entity_poly.type
_entity_poly.pdbx_seq_one_letter_code
_entity_poly.pdbx_strand_id
1 'polypeptide(L)' 'MSFERIWGTNVALLALRNIETYYGPIMAIRGVPLDVESGTIVTILGANGAGKTTVLKTISGAMDPQKGRSYLLMKT' A
#
# COMPACT_ATOMS: atom_id res chain seq x y z
N MET A 1 -16.55 -20.72 26.40
CA MET A 1 -16.65 -20.24 25.01
C MET A 1 -15.31 -20.51 24.35
N SER A 2 -15.26 -21.59 23.56
CA SER A 2 -14.04 -22.02 22.88
C SER A 2 -13.76 -21.08 21.71
N PHE A 3 -12.59 -20.44 21.71
CA PHE A 3 -12.09 -19.75 20.52
C PHE A 3 -11.44 -20.80 19.63
N GLU A 4 -12.19 -21.32 18.67
CA GLU A 4 -11.59 -22.11 17.59
C GLU A 4 -10.80 -21.18 16.67
N ARG A 5 -9.47 -21.33 16.71
CA ARG A 5 -8.56 -20.67 15.79
C ARG A 5 -8.63 -21.40 14.45
N ILE A 6 -9.48 -20.89 13.56
CA ILE A 6 -9.53 -21.27 12.14
C ILE A 6 -8.30 -20.70 11.42
N TRP A 7 -7.37 -21.56 11.04
CA TRP A 7 -6.23 -21.20 10.19
C TRP A 7 -6.73 -20.83 8.77
N GLY A 8 -6.22 -19.74 8.19
CA GLY A 8 -6.10 -19.65 6.72
C GLY A 8 -6.58 -18.41 5.96
N THR A 9 -7.06 -17.33 6.60
CA THR A 9 -7.25 -16.07 5.84
C THR A 9 -5.98 -15.26 5.92
N ASN A 10 -5.16 -15.28 4.87
CA ASN A 10 -4.01 -14.40 4.73
C ASN A 10 -4.53 -12.96 4.63
N VAL A 11 -4.70 -12.31 5.77
CA VAL A 11 -5.16 -10.92 5.81
C VAL A 11 -4.01 -10.07 5.26
N ALA A 12 -4.25 -9.37 4.16
CA ALA A 12 -3.27 -8.46 3.59
C ALA A 12 -2.77 -7.49 4.68
N LEU A 13 -1.48 -7.55 4.99
CA LEU A 13 -0.83 -6.70 5.97
C LEU A 13 -0.86 -5.23 5.53
N LEU A 14 -0.68 -5.01 4.23
CA LEU A 14 -0.80 -3.71 3.59
C LEU A 14 -1.76 -3.84 2.40
N ALA A 15 -2.71 -2.91 2.32
CA ALA A 15 -3.64 -2.80 1.21
C ALA A 15 -3.69 -1.35 0.71
N LEU A 16 -3.36 -1.14 -0.57
CA LEU A 16 -3.57 0.12 -1.28
C LEU A 16 -4.83 -0.03 -2.13
N ARG A 17 -5.74 0.93 -2.00
CA ARG A 17 -7.01 0.96 -2.74
C ARG A 17 -7.12 2.26 -3.50
N ASN A 18 -6.93 2.15 -4.82
CA ASN A 18 -7.08 3.23 -5.81
C ASN A 18 -6.34 4.52 -5.42
N ILE A 19 -5.08 4.39 -5.00
CA ILE A 19 -4.28 5.52 -4.55
C ILE A 19 -3.89 6.39 -5.75
N GLU A 20 -4.17 7.68 -5.64
CA GLU A 20 -3.67 8.70 -6.56
C GLU A 20 -2.89 9.76 -5.79
N THR A 21 -1.71 10.11 -6.30
CA THR A 21 -0.87 11.19 -5.77
C THR A 21 -0.30 12.01 -6.91
N TYR A 22 -0.08 13.28 -6.63
CA TYR A 22 0.36 14.27 -7.60
C TYR A 22 1.51 15.11 -7.05
N TYR A 23 2.43 15.50 -7.93
CA TYR A 23 3.40 16.57 -7.72
C TYR A 23 3.05 17.72 -8.65
N GLY A 24 2.36 18.74 -8.13
CA GLY A 24 1.80 19.81 -8.95
C GLY A 24 0.85 19.25 -10.02
N PRO A 25 1.06 19.54 -11.32
CA PRO A 25 0.21 19.02 -12.39
C PRO A 25 0.51 17.55 -12.77
N ILE A 26 1.60 16.95 -12.26
CA ILE A 26 2.04 15.61 -12.66
C ILE A 26 1.44 14.57 -11.73
N MET A 27 0.68 13.63 -12.28
CA MET A 27 0.20 12.46 -11.54
C MET A 27 1.35 11.46 -11.35
N ALA A 28 1.74 11.22 -10.10
CA ALA A 28 2.85 10.35 -9.72
C ALA A 28 2.41 8.89 -9.49
N ILE A 29 1.23 8.68 -8.90
CA ILE A 29 0.59 7.36 -8.76
C ILE A 29 -0.79 7.44 -9.39
N ARG A 30 -1.13 6.43 -10.20
CA ARG A 30 -2.39 6.36 -10.92
C ARG A 30 -3.18 5.12 -10.53
N GLY A 31 -3.97 5.24 -9.47
CA GLY A 31 -4.98 4.26 -9.08
C GLY A 31 -4.41 2.85 -8.87
N VAL A 32 -3.23 2.72 -8.25
CA VAL A 32 -2.54 1.42 -8.12
C VAL A 32 -3.17 0.60 -7.00
N PRO A 33 -3.82 -0.56 -7.29
CA PRO A 33 -4.16 -1.52 -6.25
C PRO A 33 -2.91 -2.36 -5.91
N LEU A 34 -2.67 -2.56 -4.62
CA LEU A 34 -1.59 -3.43 -4.13
C LEU A 34 -2.06 -4.10 -2.83
N ASP A 35 -1.90 -5.41 -2.75
CA ASP A 35 -2.06 -6.17 -1.52
C ASP A 35 -0.74 -6.86 -1.20
N VAL A 36 -0.26 -6.70 0.02
CA VAL A 36 0.95 -7.35 0.52
C VAL A 36 0.57 -8.20 1.71
N GLU A 37 0.83 -9.49 1.59
CA GLU A 37 0.59 -10.48 2.63
C GLU A 37 1.69 -10.48 3.68
N SER A 38 1.35 -10.89 4.90
CA SER A 38 2.34 -11.03 5.97
C SER A 38 3.41 -12.07 5.61
N GLY A 39 4.67 -11.79 5.92
CA GLY A 39 5.79 -12.70 5.64
C GLY A 39 6.26 -12.71 4.18
N THR A 40 5.75 -11.82 3.33
CA THR A 40 6.18 -11.70 1.93
C THR A 40 7.18 -10.56 1.73
N ILE A 41 8.11 -10.74 0.78
CA ILE A 41 8.99 -9.67 0.30
C ILE A 41 8.43 -9.20 -1.05
N VAL A 42 8.12 -7.91 -1.15
CA VAL A 42 7.59 -7.29 -2.37
C VAL A 42 8.53 -6.19 -2.82
N THR A 43 8.79 -6.14 -4.12
CA THR A 43 9.65 -5.12 -4.76
C THR A 43 8.84 -4.28 -5.74
N ILE A 44 9.00 -2.96 -5.69
CA ILE A 44 8.41 -2.03 -6.66
C ILE A 44 9.45 -1.72 -7.75
N LEU A 45 9.15 -2.10 -8.99
CA LEU A 45 10.03 -1.89 -10.14
C LEU A 45 9.47 -0.83 -11.09
N GLY A 46 10.35 -0.17 -11.85
CA GLY A 46 9.97 0.85 -12.83
C GLY A 46 11.08 1.86 -13.13
N ALA A 47 10.93 2.64 -14.20
CA ALA A 47 11.90 3.67 -14.61
C ALA A 47 12.02 4.84 -13.61
N ASN A 48 13.01 5.71 -13.81
CA ASN A 48 13.10 6.98 -13.07
C ASN A 48 11.85 7.83 -13.33
N GLY A 49 11.28 8.40 -12.27
CA GLY A 49 10.02 9.15 -12.37
C GLY A 49 8.73 8.32 -12.37
N ALA A 50 8.80 6.98 -12.36
CA ALA A 50 7.61 6.12 -12.36
C ALA A 50 6.79 6.09 -11.05
N GLY A 51 7.08 6.97 -10.08
CA GLY A 51 6.31 7.06 -8.83
C GLY A 51 6.71 6.09 -7.70
N LYS A 52 7.77 5.28 -7.87
CA LYS A 52 8.21 4.28 -6.85
C LYS A 52 8.40 4.87 -5.45
N THR A 53 9.17 5.95 -5.33
CA THR A 53 9.43 6.64 -4.06
C THR A 53 8.15 7.22 -3.48
N THR A 54 7.23 7.69 -4.33
CA THR A 54 5.93 8.22 -3.90
C THR A 54 5.08 7.11 -3.29
N VAL A 55 5.03 5.93 -3.91
CA VAL A 55 4.32 4.77 -3.35
C VAL A 55 4.87 4.41 -1.96
N LEU A 56 6.19 4.33 -1.83
CA LEU A 56 6.84 4.02 -0.54
C LEU A 56 6.54 5.07 0.53
N LYS A 57 6.59 6.37 0.19
CA LYS A 57 6.24 7.46 1.12
C LYS A 57 4.77 7.41 1.55
N THR A 58 3.87 7.04 0.64
CA THR A 58 2.45 6.88 0.97
C THR A 58 2.19 5.67 1.85
N ILE A 59 2.86 4.55 1.60
CA ILE A 59 2.79 3.37 2.47
C ILE A 59 3.32 3.69 3.88
N SER A 60 4.43 4.43 3.98
CA SER A 60 5.05 4.76 5.26
C SER A 60 4.33 5.87 6.03
N GLY A 61 3.23 6.43 5.50
CA GLY A 61 2.54 7.57 6.10
C GLY A 61 3.32 8.90 6.04
N ALA A 62 4.40 8.96 5.26
CA ALA A 62 5.18 10.20 5.07
C ALA A 62 4.57 11.14 4.02
N MET A 63 3.56 10.66 3.27
CA MET A 63 2.81 11.44 2.30
C MET A 63 1.39 10.91 2.19
N ASP A 64 0.39 11.74 2.50
CA ASP A 64 -1.00 11.34 2.35
C ASP A 64 -1.41 11.23 0.87
N PRO A 65 -2.21 10.22 0.51
CA PRO A 65 -2.77 10.12 -0.82
C PRO A 65 -3.83 11.21 -1.04
N GLN A 66 -3.87 11.81 -2.23
CA GLN A 66 -4.91 12.79 -2.57
C GLN A 66 -6.25 12.13 -2.90
N LYS A 67 -6.22 10.89 -3.39
CA LYS A 67 -7.39 10.01 -3.48
C LYS A 67 -7.02 8.57 -3.14
N GLY A 68 -8.04 7.79 -2.80
CA GLY A 68 -7.87 6.40 -2.39
C GLY A 68 -7.48 6.29 -0.91
N ARG A 69 -7.14 5.08 -0.48
CA ARG A 69 -6.77 4.79 0.91
C ARG A 69 -5.65 3.75 0.97
N SER A 70 -4.73 3.93 1.92
CA SER A 70 -3.80 2.91 2.37
C SER A 70 -4.27 2.35 3.71
N TYR A 71 -4.23 1.03 3.85
CA TYR A 71 -4.53 0.34 5.10
C TYR A 71 -3.30 -0.46 5.47
N LEU A 72 -2.73 -0.19 6.65
CA LEU A 72 -1.62 -0.95 7.21
C LEU A 72 -2.10 -1.55 8.53
N LEU A 73 -2.12 -2.88 8.61
CA LEU A 73 -2.62 -3.62 9.77
C LEU A 73 -1.55 -3.88 10.84
N MET A 74 -0.30 -3.48 10.56
CA MET A 74 0.74 -3.39 11.59
C MET A 74 0.66 -2.02 12.25
N LYS A 75 0.21 -2.01 13.51
CA LYS A 75 0.34 -0.86 14.41
C LYS A 75 1.53 -1.13 15.33
N THR A 76 2.49 -0.21 15.38
CA THR A 76 3.50 -0.14 16.46
C THR A 76 2.83 0.00 17.82
#